data_AF-A0A936N5X8-F1
#
_entry.id   AF-A0A936N5X8-F1
#
_cell.length_a   1.000
_cell.length_b   1.000
_cell.length_c   1.000
_cell.angle_alpha   90.00
_cell.angle_beta   90.00
_cell.angle_gamma   90.00
#
_symmetry.space_group_name_H-M   'P 1'
#
loop_
_entity.id
_entity.type
_entity.pdbx_description
1 polymer ?
#
loop_
_entity_poly.entity_id
_entity_poly.type
_entity_poly.pdbx_seq_one_letter_code
_entity_poly.pdbx_strand_id
1 'polypeptide(L)'
;MARQKGIIKLKGKIGDLSFYKTQDGHLAREKGGVDAERIANDPAFVRTRENGAEFGSSAVAGKNLRTALFAMLQTASDNRVVSRLTKIMTNIKNLDGTSARGDRNVGVAIALPAAKALLKNFNFNKKAILGSILFKPYSVNTGTGVITINGLEPINHINFPAGATHVTLKGAWLKLNFVTGIYDLQASNVVNLPINATPTNVVLTPANVPTGTGTDIYLLQLEFFQLVNLVQYSLKDGAHNSLTVVEVA
;
A
#
# COMPACT_ATOMS: atom_id res chain seq x y z
N MET A 1 -3.76 -38.90 17.10
CA MET A 1 -4.59 -38.15 16.12
C MET A 1 -5.55 -39.10 15.44
N ALA A 2 -6.80 -38.67 15.22
CA ALA A 2 -7.77 -39.50 14.51
C ALA A 2 -7.36 -39.64 13.04
N ARG A 3 -7.41 -40.88 12.53
CA ARG A 3 -7.04 -41.23 11.15
C ARG A 3 -8.31 -41.55 10.36
N GLN A 4 -8.40 -41.05 9.13
CA GLN A 4 -9.48 -41.44 8.22
C GLN A 4 -9.19 -42.85 7.69
N LYS A 5 -9.92 -43.84 8.21
CA LYS A 5 -9.91 -45.21 7.67
C LYS A 5 -11.08 -45.35 6.69
N GLY A 6 -10.78 -45.52 5.40
CA GLY A 6 -11.79 -45.71 4.36
C GLY A 6 -11.25 -45.39 2.96
N ILE A 7 -11.93 -45.88 1.93
CA ILE A 7 -11.57 -45.68 0.52
C ILE A 7 -11.93 -44.26 0.06
N ILE A 8 -12.99 -43.68 0.65
CA ILE A 8 -13.45 -42.32 0.38
C ILE A 8 -12.52 -41.34 1.10
N LYS A 9 -11.90 -40.42 0.33
CA LYS A 9 -11.00 -39.39 0.85
C LYS A 9 -11.77 -38.07 0.97
N LEU A 10 -11.77 -37.49 2.17
CA LEU A 10 -12.41 -36.20 2.43
C LEU A 10 -11.33 -35.10 2.59
N LYS A 11 -11.61 -33.91 2.10
CA LYS A 11 -10.75 -32.72 2.26
C LYS A 11 -11.62 -31.51 2.51
N GLY A 12 -11.36 -30.79 3.60
CA GLY A 12 -12.18 -29.64 4.01
C GLY A 12 -12.89 -29.86 5.33
N LYS A 13 -13.98 -29.13 5.58
CA LYS A 13 -14.75 -29.19 6.83
C LYS A 13 -16.14 -29.80 6.62
N ILE A 14 -16.57 -30.64 7.55
CA ILE A 14 -17.95 -31.12 7.68
C ILE A 14 -18.33 -30.93 9.16
N GLY A 15 -19.25 -30.00 9.44
CA GLY A 15 -19.54 -29.59 10.81
C GLY A 15 -18.25 -29.19 11.55
N ASP A 16 -18.03 -29.77 12.73
CA ASP A 16 -16.83 -29.54 13.53
C ASP A 16 -15.64 -30.42 13.15
N LEU A 17 -15.76 -31.31 12.16
CA LEU A 17 -14.66 -32.15 11.70
C LEU A 17 -13.91 -31.49 10.54
N SER A 18 -12.59 -31.37 10.67
CA SER A 18 -11.68 -30.94 9.62
C SER A 18 -10.85 -32.11 9.10
N PHE A 19 -10.90 -32.36 7.79
CA PHE A 19 -10.18 -33.42 7.10
C PHE A 19 -9.02 -32.84 6.28
N TYR A 20 -7.81 -33.35 6.49
CA TYR A 20 -6.59 -32.86 5.84
C TYR A 20 -5.57 -33.98 5.63
N LYS A 21 -4.65 -33.77 4.69
CA LYS A 21 -3.58 -34.73 4.35
C LYS A 21 -2.25 -34.25 4.92
N THR A 22 -1.53 -35.14 5.58
CA THR A 22 -0.16 -34.95 6.09
C THR A 22 0.77 -36.00 5.48
N GLN A 23 2.06 -35.96 5.83
CA GLN A 23 3.02 -37.02 5.48
C GLN A 23 2.58 -38.38 6.06
N ASP A 24 1.91 -38.39 7.21
CA ASP A 24 1.39 -39.59 7.89
C ASP A 24 0.02 -40.07 7.37
N GLY A 25 -0.48 -39.48 6.27
CA GLY A 25 -1.73 -39.85 5.63
C GLY A 25 -2.91 -38.91 5.89
N HIS A 26 -4.13 -39.43 5.72
CA HIS A 26 -5.38 -38.68 5.87
C HIS A 26 -5.81 -38.63 7.34
N LEU A 27 -5.86 -37.41 7.88
CA LEU A 27 -6.20 -37.15 9.28
C LEU A 27 -7.52 -36.40 9.39
N ALA A 28 -8.22 -36.65 10.50
CA ALA A 28 -9.37 -35.89 10.92
C ALA A 28 -9.08 -35.28 12.29
N ARG A 29 -9.58 -34.07 12.51
CA ARG A 29 -9.61 -33.46 13.85
C ARG A 29 -10.92 -32.74 14.04
N GLU A 30 -11.41 -32.74 15.27
CA GLU A 30 -12.44 -31.78 15.66
C GLU A 30 -11.86 -30.35 15.64
N LYS A 31 -12.76 -29.38 15.54
CA LYS A 31 -12.48 -27.97 15.59
C LYS A 31 -11.87 -27.66 16.97
N GLY A 32 -10.55 -27.61 17.02
CA GLY A 32 -9.83 -27.08 18.17
C GLY A 32 -9.95 -25.56 18.26
N GLY A 33 -9.70 -25.02 19.45
CA GLY A 33 -9.76 -23.59 19.74
C GLY A 33 -10.93 -23.24 20.67
N VAL A 34 -10.99 -21.97 21.05
CA VAL A 34 -12.05 -21.44 21.91
C VAL A 34 -13.22 -20.98 21.04
N ASP A 35 -14.45 -21.24 21.49
CA ASP A 35 -15.65 -20.80 20.76
C ASP A 35 -15.69 -19.30 20.56
N ALA A 36 -16.18 -18.86 19.40
CA ALA A 36 -16.29 -17.44 19.07
C ALA A 36 -17.18 -16.69 20.08
N GLU A 37 -18.28 -17.32 20.50
CA GLU A 37 -19.19 -16.79 21.52
C GLU A 37 -18.48 -16.59 22.87
N ARG A 38 -17.60 -17.53 23.23
CA ARG A 38 -16.79 -17.40 24.43
C ARG A 38 -15.78 -16.27 24.29
N ILE A 39 -15.08 -16.16 23.15
CA ILE A 39 -14.16 -15.03 22.91
C ILE A 39 -14.90 -13.69 22.96
N ALA A 40 -16.15 -13.63 22.50
CA ALA A 40 -16.97 -12.42 22.50
C ALA A 40 -17.36 -11.98 23.93
N ASN A 41 -17.75 -12.93 24.78
CA ASN A 41 -18.42 -12.60 26.05
C ASN A 41 -17.54 -12.83 27.30
N ASP A 42 -16.62 -13.78 27.28
CA ASP A 42 -15.83 -14.17 28.47
C ASP A 42 -14.83 -13.03 28.84
N PRO A 43 -14.81 -12.57 30.12
CA PRO A 43 -13.90 -11.55 30.60
C PRO A 43 -12.41 -11.87 30.37
N ALA A 44 -12.03 -13.16 30.37
CA ALA A 44 -10.65 -13.57 30.13
C ALA A 44 -10.14 -13.16 28.73
N PHE A 45 -11.05 -12.96 27.76
CA PHE A 45 -10.71 -12.59 26.39
C PHE A 45 -10.82 -11.09 26.09
N VAL A 46 -11.06 -10.24 27.10
CA VAL A 46 -11.13 -8.77 26.90
C VAL A 46 -9.91 -8.23 26.15
N ARG A 47 -8.72 -8.74 26.50
CA ARG A 47 -7.44 -8.34 25.92
C ARG A 47 -7.29 -8.77 24.46
N THR A 48 -7.87 -9.90 24.11
CA THR A 48 -7.93 -10.40 22.72
C THR A 48 -8.88 -9.55 21.88
N ARG A 49 -10.03 -9.16 22.43
CA ARG A 49 -11.01 -8.31 21.75
C ARG A 49 -10.46 -6.91 21.48
N GLU A 50 -9.85 -6.28 22.48
CA GLU A 50 -9.20 -4.97 22.33
C GLU A 50 -8.14 -4.99 21.22
N ASN A 51 -7.24 -5.99 21.24
CA ASN A 51 -6.22 -6.13 20.19
C ASN A 51 -6.85 -6.36 18.80
N GLY A 52 -7.94 -7.15 18.73
CA GLY A 52 -8.69 -7.40 17.52
C GLY A 52 -9.34 -6.15 16.94
N ALA A 53 -9.95 -5.32 17.80
CA ALA A 53 -10.55 -4.04 17.42
C ALA A 53 -9.50 -3.07 16.85
N GLU A 54 -8.37 -2.90 17.54
CA GLU A 54 -7.28 -2.05 17.08
C GLU A 54 -6.64 -2.54 15.76
N PHE A 55 -6.53 -3.86 15.58
CA PHE A 55 -6.08 -4.45 14.32
C PHE A 55 -7.08 -4.20 13.19
N GLY A 56 -8.37 -4.38 13.45
CA GLY A 56 -9.45 -4.07 12.51
C GLY A 56 -9.41 -2.60 12.07
N SER A 57 -9.27 -1.68 13.02
CA SER A 57 -9.09 -0.24 12.75
C SER A 57 -7.87 0.02 11.85
N SER A 58 -6.73 -0.61 12.14
CA SER A 58 -5.51 -0.50 11.32
C SER A 58 -5.71 -1.04 9.90
N ALA A 59 -6.46 -2.13 9.74
CA ALA A 59 -6.79 -2.70 8.44
C ALA A 59 -7.74 -1.80 7.64
N VAL A 60 -8.72 -1.16 8.29
CA VAL A 60 -9.63 -0.18 7.67
C VAL A 60 -8.87 1.06 7.23
N ALA A 61 -7.97 1.61 8.04
CA ALA A 61 -7.11 2.74 7.65
C ALA A 61 -6.28 2.42 6.38
N GLY A 62 -5.69 1.22 6.32
CA GLY A 62 -4.97 0.74 5.13
C GLY A 62 -5.89 0.49 3.93
N LYS A 63 -7.15 0.09 4.14
CA LYS A 63 -8.16 0.01 3.07
C LYS A 63 -8.47 1.41 2.53
N ASN A 64 -8.74 2.39 3.39
CA ASN A 64 -9.11 3.75 3.00
C ASN A 64 -8.03 4.38 2.09
N LEU A 65 -6.75 4.26 2.45
CA LEU A 65 -5.65 4.73 1.61
C LEU A 65 -5.61 4.04 0.25
N ARG A 66 -5.80 2.71 0.19
CA ARG A 66 -5.82 1.98 -1.09
C ARG A 66 -7.04 2.31 -1.93
N THR A 67 -8.20 2.54 -1.32
CA THR A 67 -9.40 2.97 -2.02
C THR A 67 -9.17 4.33 -2.67
N ALA A 68 -8.61 5.29 -1.92
CA ALA A 68 -8.29 6.60 -2.44
C ALA A 68 -7.32 6.55 -3.64
N LEU A 69 -6.38 5.59 -3.63
CA LEU A 69 -5.34 5.42 -4.63
C LEU A 69 -5.67 4.36 -5.70
N PHE A 70 -6.91 3.86 -5.77
CA PHE A 70 -7.27 2.69 -6.58
C PHE A 70 -6.76 2.78 -8.02
N ALA A 71 -6.95 3.92 -8.69
CA ALA A 71 -6.54 4.12 -10.08
C ALA A 71 -5.02 4.00 -10.28
N MET A 72 -4.22 4.52 -9.35
CA MET A 72 -2.74 4.46 -9.43
C MET A 72 -2.22 3.05 -9.08
N LEU A 73 -2.91 2.35 -8.17
CA LEU A 73 -2.53 1.01 -7.74
C LEU A 73 -2.75 -0.07 -8.80
N GLN A 74 -3.61 0.18 -9.80
CA GLN A 74 -3.85 -0.76 -10.90
C GLN A 74 -2.57 -1.17 -11.62
N THR A 75 -1.60 -0.26 -11.73
CA THR A 75 -0.38 -0.49 -12.50
C THR A 75 0.89 -0.53 -11.65
N ALA A 76 0.82 -0.14 -10.37
CA ALA A 76 2.00 0.06 -9.52
C ALA A 76 1.85 -0.52 -8.10
N SER A 77 1.30 -1.73 -7.97
CA SER A 77 1.15 -2.42 -6.69
C SER A 77 1.60 -3.89 -6.72
N ASP A 78 2.08 -4.40 -5.58
CA ASP A 78 2.40 -5.82 -5.42
C ASP A 78 1.33 -6.61 -4.66
N ASN A 79 1.36 -7.93 -4.80
CA ASN A 79 0.40 -8.86 -4.19
C ASN A 79 0.41 -8.90 -2.65
N ARG A 80 1.38 -8.27 -1.97
CA ARG A 80 1.45 -8.16 -0.51
C ARG A 80 1.17 -6.75 0.01
N VAL A 81 0.84 -5.79 -0.86
CA VAL A 81 0.62 -4.38 -0.49
C VAL A 81 -0.34 -4.23 0.69
N VAL A 82 -1.42 -5.02 0.73
CA VAL A 82 -2.42 -5.00 1.82
C VAL A 82 -1.75 -5.32 3.17
N SER A 83 -1.06 -6.45 3.26
CA SER A 83 -0.39 -6.87 4.50
C SER A 83 0.72 -5.92 4.94
N ARG A 84 1.50 -5.38 3.98
CA ARG A 84 2.57 -4.41 4.28
C ARG A 84 1.99 -3.10 4.80
N LEU A 85 0.90 -2.64 4.19
CA LEU A 85 0.24 -1.41 4.61
C LEU A 85 -0.44 -1.57 5.97
N THR A 86 -1.13 -2.68 6.22
CA THR A 86 -1.71 -2.97 7.55
C THR A 86 -0.64 -2.98 8.64
N LYS A 87 0.57 -3.48 8.35
CA LYS A 87 1.71 -3.42 9.30
C LYS A 87 2.09 -1.97 9.61
N ILE A 88 2.24 -1.12 8.59
CA ILE A 88 2.54 0.31 8.80
C ILE A 88 1.42 1.01 9.58
N MET A 89 0.16 0.76 9.24
CA MET A 89 -0.99 1.32 9.96
C MET A 89 -1.03 0.86 11.42
N THR A 90 -0.68 -0.39 11.69
CA THR A 90 -0.58 -0.91 13.07
C THR A 90 0.53 -0.21 13.84
N ASN A 91 1.69 0.02 13.21
CA ASN A 91 2.79 0.76 13.83
C ASN A 91 2.42 2.21 14.12
N ILE A 92 1.74 2.89 13.19
CA ILE A 92 1.24 4.25 13.39
C ILE A 92 0.21 4.27 14.53
N LYS A 93 -0.77 3.38 14.50
CA LYS A 93 -1.78 3.24 15.57
C LYS A 93 -1.15 3.04 16.94
N ASN A 94 -0.03 2.32 17.04
CA ASN A 94 0.65 2.13 18.32
C ASN A 94 1.26 3.42 18.91
N LEU A 95 1.41 4.48 18.11
CA LEU A 95 1.81 5.82 18.57
C LEU A 95 0.63 6.64 19.12
N ASP A 96 -0.61 6.14 19.02
CA ASP A 96 -1.76 6.76 19.67
C ASP A 96 -1.63 6.62 21.19
N GLY A 97 -1.21 7.70 21.83
CA GLY A 97 -1.12 7.83 23.28
C GLY A 97 -2.35 8.49 23.93
N THR A 98 -3.37 8.83 23.14
CA THR A 98 -4.55 9.57 23.61
C THR A 98 -5.73 8.64 23.85
N SER A 99 -5.96 7.69 22.93
CA SER A 99 -7.10 6.79 23.00
C SER A 99 -6.91 5.68 24.05
N ALA A 100 -8.02 5.23 24.64
CA ALA A 100 -8.02 4.06 25.51
C ALA A 100 -7.61 2.79 24.75
N ARG A 101 -7.19 1.76 25.50
CA ARG A 101 -6.82 0.47 24.91
C ARG A 101 -8.04 -0.19 24.26
N GLY A 102 -7.87 -0.70 23.04
CA GLY A 102 -8.98 -1.17 22.21
C GLY A 102 -9.46 -0.15 21.18
N ASP A 103 -9.26 1.15 21.46
CA ASP A 103 -9.79 2.27 20.65
C ASP A 103 -8.69 3.08 19.94
N ARG A 104 -7.42 2.71 20.16
CA ARG A 104 -6.29 3.33 19.48
C ARG A 104 -6.45 3.22 17.97
N ASN A 105 -6.21 4.33 17.27
CA ASN A 105 -6.43 4.41 15.83
C ASN A 105 -5.41 5.27 15.08
N VAL A 106 -5.29 5.02 13.78
CA VAL A 106 -4.35 5.74 12.90
C VAL A 106 -4.70 7.23 12.78
N GLY A 107 -5.99 7.57 12.77
CA GLY A 107 -6.44 8.95 12.55
C GLY A 107 -6.01 9.92 13.63
N VAL A 108 -5.90 9.46 14.88
CA VAL A 108 -5.33 10.24 15.99
C VAL A 108 -3.81 10.30 15.88
N ALA A 109 -3.16 9.15 15.71
CA ALA A 109 -1.70 9.07 15.72
C ALA A 109 -1.01 9.76 14.53
N ILE A 110 -1.65 9.82 13.35
CA ILE A 110 -1.04 10.34 12.11
C ILE A 110 -0.71 11.85 12.19
N ALA A 111 -1.28 12.57 13.15
CA ALA A 111 -0.90 13.96 13.42
C ALA A 111 0.56 14.08 13.91
N LEU A 112 1.10 13.03 14.53
CA LEU A 112 2.46 13.01 15.09
C LEU A 112 3.52 12.95 13.98
N PRO A 113 4.62 13.72 14.08
CA PRO A 113 5.71 13.66 13.10
C PRO A 113 6.30 12.24 12.93
N ALA A 114 6.43 11.48 14.03
CA ALA A 114 6.90 10.10 14.00
C ALA A 114 5.98 9.16 13.20
N ALA A 115 4.66 9.39 13.24
CA ALA A 115 3.69 8.63 12.46
C ALA A 115 3.78 8.96 10.96
N LYS A 116 3.91 10.24 10.61
CA LYS A 116 4.11 10.68 9.22
C LYS A 116 5.39 10.08 8.63
N ALA A 117 6.47 10.04 9.41
CA ALA A 117 7.73 9.43 9.01
C ALA A 117 7.63 7.91 8.73
N LEU A 118 6.74 7.19 9.42
CA LEU A 118 6.50 5.76 9.14
C LEU A 118 5.78 5.51 7.81
N LEU A 119 4.95 6.46 7.35
CA LEU A 119 4.23 6.35 6.08
C LEU A 119 5.05 6.89 4.90
N LYS A 120 5.89 7.90 5.13
CA LYS A 120 6.84 8.41 4.14
C LYS A 120 7.76 7.29 3.64
N ASN A 121 8.06 7.29 2.35
CA ASN A 121 8.81 6.26 1.63
C ASN A 121 8.12 4.88 1.59
N PHE A 122 6.82 4.78 1.91
CA PHE A 122 6.09 3.56 1.64
C PHE A 122 5.98 3.35 0.13
N ASN A 123 6.58 2.26 -0.36
CA ASN A 123 6.53 1.84 -1.75
C ASN A 123 5.39 0.84 -1.92
N PHE A 124 4.41 1.12 -2.78
CA PHE A 124 3.23 0.26 -3.00
C PHE A 124 3.56 -1.01 -3.81
N ASN A 125 4.65 -0.96 -4.58
CA ASN A 125 5.21 -2.12 -5.25
C ASN A 125 6.61 -2.43 -4.66
N LYS A 126 6.71 -3.50 -3.87
CA LYS A 126 7.99 -3.92 -3.27
C LYS A 126 9.04 -4.39 -4.28
N LYS A 127 8.65 -4.65 -5.54
CA LYS A 127 9.59 -4.98 -6.62
C LYS A 127 10.16 -3.73 -7.31
N ALA A 128 9.51 -2.58 -7.12
CA ALA A 128 9.82 -1.31 -7.78
C ALA A 128 9.99 -0.20 -6.74
N ILE A 129 11.07 -0.31 -5.95
CA ILE A 129 11.39 0.66 -4.91
C ILE A 129 11.92 1.94 -5.58
N LEU A 130 11.30 3.09 -5.31
CA LEU A 130 11.65 4.37 -5.93
C LEU A 130 13.14 4.69 -5.78
N GLY A 131 13.71 4.50 -4.59
CA GLY A 131 15.14 4.75 -4.34
C GLY A 131 16.11 3.80 -5.07
N SER A 132 15.60 2.74 -5.70
CA SER A 132 16.36 1.84 -6.58
C SER A 132 16.06 2.05 -8.07
N ILE A 133 15.14 2.96 -8.38
CA ILE A 133 14.68 3.30 -9.73
C ILE A 133 15.13 4.70 -10.11
N LEU A 134 14.88 5.70 -9.27
CA LEU A 134 15.19 7.10 -9.54
C LEU A 134 16.39 7.55 -8.69
N PHE A 135 17.52 7.80 -9.36
CA PHE A 135 18.77 8.29 -8.78
C PHE A 135 18.97 9.79 -9.00
N LYS A 136 17.87 10.54 -9.12
CA LYS A 136 17.86 12.00 -9.18
C LYS A 136 17.08 12.57 -7.98
N PRO A 137 17.62 13.56 -7.27
CA PRO A 137 16.86 14.24 -6.21
C PRO A 137 15.58 14.88 -6.75
N TYR A 138 14.53 14.82 -5.94
CA TYR A 138 13.27 15.51 -6.17
C TYR A 138 12.94 16.40 -4.97
N SER A 139 12.15 17.44 -5.19
CA SER A 139 11.56 18.26 -4.13
C SER A 139 10.04 18.20 -4.18
N VAL A 140 9.40 18.34 -3.03
CA VAL A 140 7.95 18.42 -2.88
C VAL A 140 7.61 19.74 -2.20
N ASN A 141 6.83 20.58 -2.85
CA ASN A 141 6.25 21.76 -2.22
C ASN A 141 4.95 21.35 -1.54
N THR A 142 4.92 21.28 -0.20
CA THR A 142 3.73 20.85 0.55
C THR A 142 2.57 21.87 0.49
N GLY A 143 2.85 23.14 0.20
CA GLY A 143 1.80 24.15 0.04
C GLY A 143 1.02 24.02 -1.28
N THR A 144 1.65 23.52 -2.33
CA THR A 144 1.05 23.41 -3.68
C THR A 144 0.95 21.98 -4.22
N GLY A 145 1.60 21.02 -3.55
CA GLY A 145 1.76 19.65 -3.99
C GLY A 145 2.64 19.47 -5.24
N VAL A 146 3.31 20.51 -5.70
CA VAL A 146 4.20 20.43 -6.87
C VAL A 146 5.41 19.58 -6.54
N ILE A 147 5.68 18.58 -7.39
CA ILE A 147 6.89 17.77 -7.34
C ILE A 147 7.83 18.21 -8.47
N THR A 148 9.09 18.49 -8.15
CA THR A 148 10.08 18.96 -9.12
C THR A 148 11.30 18.04 -9.16
N ILE A 149 11.75 17.69 -10.37
CA ILE A 149 13.00 16.98 -10.62
C ILE A 149 13.77 17.78 -11.66
N ASN A 150 14.87 18.43 -11.25
CA ASN A 150 15.65 19.28 -12.13
C ASN A 150 16.73 18.50 -12.86
N GLY A 151 16.89 18.72 -14.16
CA GLY A 151 17.94 18.12 -14.99
C GLY A 151 17.92 16.60 -14.96
N LEU A 152 16.74 15.99 -15.08
CA LEU A 152 16.59 14.55 -15.20
C LEU A 152 17.08 14.10 -16.58
N GLU A 153 18.14 13.30 -16.61
CA GLU A 153 18.55 12.54 -17.79
C GLU A 153 18.13 11.08 -17.58
N PRO A 154 17.04 10.61 -18.22
CA PRO A 154 16.49 9.29 -17.96
C PRO A 154 17.47 8.12 -18.12
N ILE A 155 18.36 8.16 -19.11
CA ILE A 155 19.34 7.07 -19.34
C ILE A 155 20.36 6.94 -18.18
N ASN A 156 20.68 8.04 -17.51
CA ASN A 156 21.70 8.09 -16.46
C ASN A 156 21.12 7.96 -15.06
N HIS A 157 19.91 8.48 -14.85
CA HIS A 157 19.32 8.61 -13.52
C HIS A 157 18.15 7.68 -13.26
N ILE A 158 17.69 6.92 -14.26
CA ILE A 158 16.62 5.94 -14.08
C ILE A 158 17.17 4.54 -14.36
N ASN A 159 16.95 3.63 -13.41
CA ASN A 159 17.12 2.21 -13.64
C ASN A 159 15.81 1.65 -14.22
N PHE A 160 15.80 1.45 -15.53
CA PHE A 160 14.65 1.02 -16.31
C PHE A 160 14.76 -0.45 -16.73
N PRO A 161 13.63 -1.16 -16.91
CA PRO A 161 13.64 -2.55 -17.36
C PRO A 161 14.08 -2.69 -18.82
N ALA A 162 14.59 -3.87 -19.18
CA ALA A 162 14.99 -4.18 -20.54
C ALA A 162 13.81 -4.00 -21.52
N GLY A 163 14.07 -3.35 -22.64
CA GLY A 163 13.06 -3.04 -23.66
C GLY A 163 12.24 -1.78 -23.40
N ALA A 164 12.38 -1.12 -22.24
CA ALA A 164 11.82 0.20 -22.03
C ALA A 164 12.50 1.22 -22.96
N THR A 165 11.68 2.06 -23.56
CA THR A 165 12.11 3.18 -24.42
C THR A 165 11.68 4.53 -23.86
N HIS A 166 10.64 4.53 -23.02
CA HIS A 166 10.05 5.71 -22.43
C HIS A 166 9.69 5.45 -20.96
N VAL A 167 9.68 6.53 -20.19
CA VAL A 167 9.21 6.56 -18.81
C VAL A 167 8.16 7.67 -18.66
N THR A 168 7.06 7.38 -17.98
CA THR A 168 6.12 8.40 -17.53
C THR A 168 6.36 8.70 -16.06
N LEU A 169 6.31 9.99 -15.72
CA LEU A 169 6.27 10.46 -14.34
C LEU A 169 4.93 11.14 -14.09
N LYS A 170 4.31 10.78 -12.96
CA LYS A 170 3.04 11.35 -12.52
C LYS A 170 3.07 11.54 -11.01
N GLY A 171 2.62 12.69 -10.55
CA GLY A 171 2.44 13.01 -9.14
C GLY A 171 0.97 12.93 -8.74
N ALA A 172 0.72 12.89 -7.43
CA ALA A 172 -0.60 13.16 -6.89
C ALA A 172 -0.52 13.74 -5.48
N TRP A 173 -1.47 14.60 -5.14
CA TRP A 173 -1.71 15.08 -3.79
C TRP A 173 -3.03 14.52 -3.29
N LEU A 174 -2.96 13.68 -2.26
CA LEU A 174 -4.10 13.09 -1.57
C LEU A 174 -4.30 13.80 -0.23
N LYS A 175 -5.52 14.24 0.06
CA LYS A 175 -5.96 14.57 1.41
C LYS A 175 -6.92 13.49 1.89
N LEU A 176 -6.56 12.78 2.96
CA LEU A 176 -7.31 11.62 3.44
C LEU A 176 -7.60 11.71 4.94
N ASN A 177 -8.86 11.60 5.31
CA ASN A 177 -9.26 11.36 6.69
C ASN A 177 -9.26 9.85 6.98
N PHE A 178 -8.29 9.38 7.77
CA PHE A 178 -8.16 7.95 8.08
C PHE A 178 -9.31 7.39 8.92
N VAL A 179 -10.07 8.22 9.65
CA VAL A 179 -11.20 7.81 10.48
C VAL A 179 -12.45 7.62 9.63
N THR A 180 -12.81 8.63 8.83
CA THR A 180 -14.05 8.62 8.03
C THR A 180 -13.87 7.95 6.67
N GLY A 181 -12.64 7.86 6.18
CA GLY A 181 -12.33 7.38 4.84
C GLY A 181 -12.66 8.37 3.72
N ILE A 182 -13.14 9.57 4.05
CA ILE A 182 -13.36 10.65 3.08
C ILE A 182 -12.01 11.16 2.59
N TYR A 183 -11.90 11.37 1.29
CA TYR A 183 -10.68 11.84 0.65
C TYR A 183 -10.94 12.74 -0.55
N ASP A 184 -9.93 13.52 -0.90
CA ASP A 184 -9.82 14.25 -2.16
C ASP A 184 -8.42 13.98 -2.76
N LEU A 185 -8.38 13.53 -4.02
CA LEU A 185 -7.15 13.17 -4.73
C LEU A 185 -7.01 14.05 -5.97
N GLN A 186 -5.96 14.86 -6.00
CA GLN A 186 -5.63 15.71 -7.14
C GLN A 186 -4.37 15.16 -7.82
N ALA A 187 -4.55 14.54 -8.98
CA ALA A 187 -3.44 14.06 -9.81
C ALA A 187 -2.76 15.23 -10.54
N SER A 188 -1.46 15.09 -10.81
CA SER A 188 -0.73 16.05 -11.65
C SER A 188 -0.92 15.80 -13.14
N ASN A 189 -0.39 16.72 -13.95
CA ASN A 189 -0.01 16.43 -15.33
C ASN A 189 0.92 15.20 -15.41
N VAL A 190 0.92 14.55 -16.58
CA VAL A 190 1.83 13.43 -16.88
C VAL A 190 2.99 13.96 -17.72
N VAL A 191 4.21 13.57 -17.37
CA VAL A 191 5.41 13.86 -18.16
C VAL A 191 5.94 12.55 -18.72
N ASN A 192 5.87 12.39 -20.05
CA ASN A 192 6.41 11.22 -20.77
C ASN A 192 7.74 11.62 -21.40
N LEU A 193 8.81 10.87 -21.10
CA LEU A 193 10.14 11.14 -21.60
C LEU A 193 10.71 9.92 -22.32
N PRO A 194 11.39 10.11 -23.46
CA PRO A 194 12.24 9.07 -24.01
C PRO A 194 13.39 8.78 -23.04
N ILE A 195 13.81 7.52 -23.00
CA ILE A 195 14.95 7.10 -22.19
C ILE A 195 16.23 7.43 -22.96
N ASN A 196 16.77 8.63 -22.73
CA ASN A 196 17.97 9.14 -23.39
C ASN A 196 18.79 10.04 -22.45
N ALA A 197 19.88 10.61 -22.96
CA ALA A 197 20.78 11.50 -22.22
C ALA A 197 20.35 12.97 -22.21
N THR A 198 19.12 13.30 -22.65
CA THR A 198 18.69 14.70 -22.73
C THR A 198 18.22 15.18 -21.36
N PRO A 199 18.89 16.18 -20.74
CA PRO A 199 18.47 16.70 -19.45
C PRO A 199 17.14 17.44 -19.58
N THR A 200 16.15 17.04 -18.78
CA THR A 200 14.81 17.60 -18.79
C THR A 200 14.37 17.97 -17.37
N ASN A 201 13.80 19.17 -17.19
CA ASN A 201 13.16 19.53 -15.94
C ASN A 201 11.75 18.95 -15.90
N VAL A 202 11.46 18.14 -14.89
CA VAL A 202 10.13 17.58 -14.66
C VAL A 202 9.44 18.40 -13.58
N VAL A 203 8.27 18.93 -13.91
CA VAL A 203 7.38 19.63 -12.97
C VAL A 203 6.01 18.95 -13.03
N LEU A 204 5.60 18.39 -11.89
CA LEU A 204 4.33 17.69 -11.71
C LEU A 204 3.45 18.53 -10.80
N THR A 205 2.46 19.18 -11.40
CA THR A 205 1.55 20.12 -10.73
C THR A 205 0.17 19.48 -10.60
N PRO A 206 -0.31 19.21 -9.37
CA PRO A 206 -1.69 18.79 -9.14
C PRO A 206 -2.69 19.76 -9.76
N ALA A 207 -3.82 19.26 -10.27
CA ALA A 207 -4.84 20.11 -10.90
C ALA A 207 -5.39 21.19 -9.95
N ASN A 208 -5.57 20.84 -8.67
CA ASN A 208 -6.03 21.74 -7.62
C ASN A 208 -5.37 21.37 -6.28
N VAL A 209 -5.54 22.23 -5.26
CA VAL A 209 -5.28 21.88 -3.86
C VAL A 209 -6.42 20.98 -3.36
N PRO A 210 -6.14 19.77 -2.84
CA PRO A 210 -7.17 18.92 -2.26
C PRO A 210 -7.88 19.58 -1.08
N THR A 211 -9.18 19.37 -1.01
CA THR A 211 -10.10 19.95 -0.03
C THR A 211 -10.46 18.94 1.07
N GLY A 212 -11.12 19.42 2.12
CA GLY A 212 -11.59 18.59 3.23
C GLY A 212 -10.61 18.52 4.42
N THR A 213 -10.79 17.50 5.26
CA THR A 213 -9.98 17.28 6.48
C THR A 213 -9.15 16.00 6.36
N GLY A 214 -8.06 15.92 7.13
CA GLY A 214 -7.23 14.73 7.19
C GLY A 214 -5.76 15.02 6.94
N THR A 215 -5.04 13.99 6.54
CA THR A 215 -3.59 14.02 6.31
C THR A 215 -3.29 14.27 4.84
N ASP A 216 -2.33 15.16 4.57
CA ASP A 216 -1.83 15.42 3.23
C ASP A 216 -0.73 14.39 2.89
N ILE A 217 -0.91 13.66 1.79
CA ILE A 217 -0.03 12.58 1.33
C ILE A 217 0.34 12.88 -0.13
N TYR A 218 1.63 12.99 -0.40
CA TYR A 218 2.14 13.28 -1.74
C TYR A 218 2.73 12.02 -2.34
N LEU A 219 2.37 11.72 -3.58
CA LEU A 219 2.74 10.50 -4.27
C LEU A 219 3.51 10.79 -5.55
N LEU A 220 4.49 9.94 -5.84
CA LEU A 220 5.19 9.91 -7.11
C LEU A 220 5.06 8.51 -7.73
N GLN A 221 4.67 8.49 -9.01
CA GLN A 221 4.50 7.31 -9.81
C GLN A 221 5.43 7.35 -11.02
N LEU A 222 6.12 6.23 -11.28
CA LEU A 222 6.90 6.00 -12.49
C LEU A 222 6.38 4.75 -13.21
N GLU A 223 6.16 4.84 -14.51
CA GLU A 223 5.76 3.69 -15.35
C GLU A 223 6.60 3.63 -16.63
N PHE A 224 6.83 2.42 -17.12
CA PHE A 224 7.72 2.17 -18.26
C PHE A 224 6.97 1.68 -19.50
N PHE A 225 7.40 2.17 -20.67
CA PHE A 225 6.76 1.92 -21.95
C PHE A 225 7.77 1.58 -23.04
N GLN A 226 7.32 0.78 -24.01
CA GLN A 226 8.04 0.46 -25.24
C GLN A 226 7.34 1.11 -26.44
N LEU A 227 8.09 1.87 -27.23
CA LEU A 227 7.63 2.45 -28.48
C LEU A 227 7.83 1.42 -29.60
N VAL A 228 6.74 1.04 -30.28
CA VAL A 228 6.75 0.16 -31.45
C VAL A 228 5.90 0.83 -32.53
N ASN A 229 6.48 1.09 -33.70
CA ASN A 229 5.78 1.73 -34.83
C ASN A 229 5.03 3.02 -34.42
N LEU A 230 5.71 3.89 -33.67
CA LEU A 230 5.18 5.18 -33.15
C LEU A 230 4.07 5.06 -32.10
N VAL A 231 3.73 3.84 -31.66
CA VAL A 231 2.76 3.59 -30.59
C VAL A 231 3.47 3.12 -29.33
N GLN A 232 3.20 3.76 -28.19
CA GLN A 232 3.74 3.35 -26.89
C GLN A 232 2.86 2.29 -26.23
N TYR A 233 3.47 1.18 -25.84
CA TYR A 233 2.84 0.09 -25.12
C TYR A 233 3.41 0.02 -23.70
N SER A 234 2.54 -0.06 -22.70
CA SER A 234 2.98 -0.38 -21.34
C SER A 234 3.63 -1.75 -21.33
N LEU A 235 4.75 -1.90 -20.62
CA LEU A 235 5.41 -3.20 -20.49
C LEU A 235 4.55 -4.25 -19.76
N LYS A 236 3.50 -3.81 -19.05
CA LYS A 236 2.47 -4.66 -18.40
C LYS A 236 2.98 -5.79 -17.48
N ASP A 237 4.26 -5.83 -17.13
CA ASP A 237 4.79 -6.85 -16.21
C ASP A 237 4.44 -6.60 -14.74
N GLY A 238 3.94 -5.40 -14.40
CA GLY A 238 3.59 -4.97 -13.04
C GLY A 238 4.76 -5.02 -12.04
N ALA A 239 5.97 -5.33 -12.52
CA ALA A 239 7.14 -5.58 -11.70
C ALA A 239 7.99 -4.32 -11.52
N HIS A 240 7.96 -3.41 -12.50
CA HIS A 240 8.86 -2.26 -12.55
C HIS A 240 8.21 -0.91 -12.28
N ASN A 241 6.89 -0.82 -12.33
CA ASN A 241 6.18 0.43 -12.05
C ASN A 241 6.21 0.74 -10.55
N SER A 242 6.66 1.95 -10.23
CA SER A 242 6.78 2.43 -8.86
C SER A 242 5.63 3.37 -8.53
N LEU A 243 5.07 3.24 -7.33
CA LEU A 243 4.23 4.23 -6.68
C LEU A 243 4.71 4.35 -5.24
N THR A 244 5.02 5.57 -4.82
CA THR A 244 5.66 5.82 -3.52
C THR A 244 5.07 7.05 -2.84
N VAL A 245 4.88 6.98 -1.53
CA VAL A 245 4.61 8.15 -0.69
C VAL A 245 5.90 8.94 -0.54
N VAL A 246 6.02 10.07 -1.23
CA VAL A 246 7.24 10.90 -1.23
C VAL A 246 7.27 11.93 -0.11
N GLU A 247 6.10 12.34 0.40
CA GLU A 247 5.97 13.22 1.55
C GLU A 247 4.63 13.02 2.26
N VAL A 248 4.57 13.37 3.55
CA VAL A 248 3.34 13.39 4.36
C VAL A 248 3.34 14.67 5.22
N ALA A 249 2.30 15.50 5.09
CA ALA A 249 2.17 16.78 5.80
C ALA A 249 0.93 16.84 6.71
#